data_AF-A0A7S1IB63-F1
#
_entry.id   AF-A0A7S1IB63-F1
#
_cell.length_a   1.000
_cell.length_b   1.000
_cell.length_c   1.000
_cell.angle_alpha   90.00
_cell.angle_beta   90.00
_cell.angle_gamma   90.00
#
_symmetry.space_group_name_H-M   'P 1'
#
loop_
_entity.id
_entity.type
_entity.pdbx_description
1 polymer ?
#
loop_
_entity_poly.entity_id
_entity_poly.type
_entity_poly.pdbx_seq_one_letter_code
_entity_poly.pdbx_strand_id
1 'polypeptide(L)'
;MITFNRVMLLHGPPGTGKTSICKALAQKVSIRLGRRFTSCSLAEINSHSLFSKWFSESGKLVGKIFRKIRDLVEDDGSLCFVLIDEVESLAAARKSALSGSEPSDALRVVNALLTQLDSLRRYPNVFVMTTSNITEA
;
A
#
# COMPACT_ATOMS: atom_id res chain seq x y z
N MET A 1 3.42 -13.75 -22.56
CA MET A 1 2.94 -13.92 -21.17
C MET A 1 2.27 -12.63 -20.75
N ILE A 2 0.98 -12.66 -20.38
CA ILE A 2 0.31 -11.46 -19.85
C ILE A 2 0.77 -11.30 -18.40
N THR A 3 1.45 -10.19 -18.09
CA THR A 3 1.85 -9.86 -16.71
C THR A 3 0.61 -9.41 -15.95
N PHE A 4 0.11 -10.24 -15.04
CA PHE A 4 -0.99 -9.85 -14.14
C PHE A 4 -0.44 -9.10 -12.94
N ASN A 5 -0.63 -7.78 -12.91
CA ASN A 5 -0.31 -6.96 -11.75
C ASN A 5 -1.41 -7.14 -10.70
N ARG A 6 -1.05 -7.71 -9.54
CA ARG A 6 -1.97 -8.02 -8.43
C ARG A 6 -2.29 -6.78 -7.60
N VAL A 7 -2.76 -5.75 -8.28
CA VAL A 7 -3.10 -4.44 -7.73
C VAL A 7 -4.58 -4.18 -7.97
N MET A 8 -5.29 -3.80 -6.92
CA MET A 8 -6.70 -3.41 -6.96
C MET A 8 -6.84 -2.00 -6.40
N LEU A 9 -7.45 -1.08 -7.16
CA LEU A 9 -7.82 0.26 -6.69
C LEU A 9 -9.33 0.35 -6.52
N LEU A 10 -9.77 0.75 -5.33
CA LEU A 10 -11.16 1.09 -5.05
C LEU A 10 -11.27 2.60 -4.88
N HIS A 11 -12.12 3.25 -5.65
CA HIS A 11 -12.36 4.69 -5.52
C HIS A 11 -13.85 4.97 -5.37
N GLY A 12 -14.17 6.11 -4.75
CA GLY A 12 -15.55 6.51 -4.50
C GLY A 12 -15.66 7.44 -3.29
N PRO A 13 -16.86 7.97 -2.99
CA PRO A 13 -17.07 8.89 -1.87
C PRO A 13 -16.57 8.35 -0.52
N PRO A 14 -16.15 9.19 0.43
CA PRO A 14 -15.81 8.75 1.79
C PRO A 14 -17.00 8.06 2.46
N GLY A 15 -16.73 7.12 3.38
CA GLY A 15 -17.77 6.39 4.10
C GLY A 15 -18.45 5.24 3.32
N THR A 16 -18.06 4.97 2.07
CA THR A 16 -18.61 3.88 1.23
C THR A 16 -18.06 2.48 1.56
N GLY A 17 -17.26 2.34 2.62
CA GLY A 17 -16.76 1.04 3.08
C GLY A 17 -15.57 0.48 2.29
N LYS A 18 -14.86 1.29 1.49
CA LYS A 18 -13.68 0.86 0.69
C LYS A 18 -12.60 0.14 1.52
N THR A 19 -12.21 0.71 2.67
CA THR A 19 -11.24 0.07 3.58
C THR A 19 -11.81 -1.21 4.18
N SER A 20 -13.09 -1.20 4.55
CA SER A 20 -13.77 -2.38 5.12
C SER A 20 -13.86 -3.54 4.13
N ILE A 21 -14.18 -3.28 2.86
CA ILE A 21 -14.23 -4.32 1.83
C ILE A 21 -12.84 -4.89 1.53
N CYS A 22 -11.79 -4.09 1.55
CA CYS A 22 -10.41 -4.59 1.44
C CYS A 22 -10.06 -5.56 2.59
N LYS A 23 -10.39 -5.21 3.83
CA LYS A 23 -10.17 -6.05 5.01
C LYS A 23 -10.99 -7.35 4.94
N ALA A 24 -12.27 -7.24 4.56
CA ALA A 24 -13.14 -8.40 4.38
C ALA A 24 -12.65 -9.32 3.25
N LEU A 25 -12.18 -8.74 2.14
CA LEU A 25 -11.61 -9.48 1.02
C LEU A 25 -10.35 -10.24 1.45
N ALA A 26 -9.41 -9.58 2.13
CA ALA A 26 -8.22 -10.23 2.66
C ALA A 26 -8.58 -11.44 3.54
N GLN A 27 -9.48 -11.25 4.51
CA GLN A 27 -9.95 -12.34 5.38
C GLN A 27 -10.57 -13.50 4.59
N LYS A 28 -11.48 -13.20 3.66
CA LYS A 28 -12.17 -14.25 2.87
C LYS A 28 -11.21 -15.00 1.97
N VAL A 29 -10.25 -14.31 1.35
CA VAL A 29 -9.23 -14.95 0.52
C VAL A 29 -8.29 -15.81 1.38
N SER A 30 -7.88 -15.35 2.56
CA SER A 30 -7.08 -16.14 3.50
C SER A 30 -7.75 -17.46 3.87
N ILE A 31 -9.05 -17.45 4.16
CA ILE A 31 -9.81 -18.68 4.45
C ILE A 31 -9.85 -19.60 3.22
N ARG A 32 -10.15 -19.04 2.04
CA ARG A 32 -10.26 -19.83 0.79
C ARG A 32 -8.93 -20.42 0.33
N LEU A 33 -7.82 -19.74 0.61
CA LEU A 33 -6.48 -20.15 0.20
C LEU A 33 -5.66 -20.79 1.33
N GLY A 34 -6.26 -21.06 2.50
CA GLY A 34 -5.57 -21.67 3.65
C GLY A 34 -5.02 -23.09 3.41
N ARG A 35 -5.42 -23.75 2.31
CA ARG A 35 -4.79 -25.01 1.85
C ARG A 35 -3.48 -24.80 1.10
N ARG A 36 -3.26 -23.60 0.56
CA ARG A 36 -2.08 -23.24 -0.25
C ARG A 36 -1.08 -22.40 0.56
N PHE A 37 -1.58 -21.50 1.40
CA PHE A 37 -0.77 -20.64 2.26
C PHE A 37 -1.02 -21.00 3.72
N THR A 38 0.06 -21.28 4.45
CA THR A 38 0.06 -21.64 5.87
C THR A 38 -0.17 -20.42 6.76
N SER A 39 0.21 -19.23 6.29
CA SER A 39 0.03 -17.98 7.01
C SER A 39 -0.54 -16.89 6.09
N CYS A 40 -1.23 -15.92 6.68
CA CYS A 40 -1.77 -14.77 5.97
C CYS A 40 -1.56 -13.51 6.81
N SER A 41 -1.07 -12.45 6.17
CA SER A 41 -0.79 -11.17 6.82
C SER A 41 -1.48 -10.01 6.09
N LEU A 42 -1.92 -9.01 6.83
CA LEU A 42 -2.43 -7.75 6.29
C LEU A 42 -1.56 -6.59 6.81
N ALA A 43 -0.83 -5.95 5.91
CA ALA A 43 -0.08 -4.72 6.18
C ALA A 43 -0.92 -3.51 5.75
N GLU A 44 -1.39 -2.72 6.72
CA GLU A 44 -2.17 -1.51 6.45
C GLU A 44 -1.27 -0.27 6.54
N ILE A 45 -1.30 0.53 5.47
CA ILE A 45 -0.52 1.73 5.27
C ILE A 45 -1.50 2.88 5.03
N ASN A 46 -1.84 3.65 6.06
CA ASN A 46 -2.65 4.86 5.87
C ASN A 46 -1.74 6.00 5.38
N SER A 47 -1.93 6.44 4.15
CA SER A 47 -1.03 7.40 3.52
C SER A 47 -1.12 8.80 4.14
N HIS A 48 -2.30 9.28 4.54
CA HIS A 48 -2.45 10.57 5.23
C HIS A 48 -1.66 10.62 6.56
N SER A 49 -1.73 9.54 7.35
CA SER A 49 -0.96 9.35 8.59
C SER A 49 0.54 9.20 8.31
N LEU A 50 0.91 8.64 7.15
CA LEU A 50 2.29 8.52 6.67
C LEU A 50 2.92 9.86 6.28
N PHE A 51 2.16 10.91 5.96
CA PHE A 51 2.74 12.23 5.68
C PHE A 51 2.72 13.15 6.89
N SER A 52 1.65 13.12 7.68
CA SER A 52 1.49 13.99 8.86
C SER A 52 2.46 13.68 10.01
N LYS A 53 2.65 12.41 10.38
CA LYS A 53 3.56 12.01 11.50
C LYS A 53 5.05 12.02 11.13
N TRP A 54 5.39 12.15 9.85
CA TRP A 54 6.68 11.71 9.34
C TRP A 54 7.51 12.82 8.69
N PHE A 55 7.01 14.04 8.68
CA PHE A 55 7.70 15.21 8.13
C PHE A 55 9.10 15.45 8.75
N SER A 56 9.44 14.83 9.89
CA SER A 56 10.75 14.94 10.54
C SER A 56 11.67 13.68 10.49
N GLU A 57 11.18 12.47 10.14
CA GLU A 57 11.98 11.20 10.18
C GLU A 57 11.63 10.15 9.07
N SER A 58 10.79 10.53 8.11
CA SER A 58 10.00 9.66 7.21
C SER A 58 10.68 8.51 6.46
N GLY A 59 11.85 8.72 5.84
CA GLY A 59 12.44 7.71 4.95
C GLY A 59 12.81 6.40 5.65
N LYS A 60 13.30 6.49 6.90
CA LYS A 60 13.73 5.32 7.68
C LYS A 60 12.56 4.43 8.05
N LEU A 61 11.39 4.99 8.33
CA LEU A 61 10.24 4.19 8.71
C LEU A 61 9.58 3.52 7.52
N VAL A 62 9.45 4.19 6.37
CA VAL A 62 9.02 3.51 5.13
C VAL A 62 9.91 2.28 4.90
N GLY A 63 11.23 2.45 5.02
CA GLY A 63 12.16 1.32 4.96
C GLY A 63 11.93 0.24 6.03
N LYS A 64 11.57 0.59 7.27
CA LYS A 64 11.23 -0.38 8.34
C LYS A 64 9.94 -1.15 8.03
N ILE A 65 8.88 -0.48 7.57
CA ILE A 65 7.60 -1.13 7.22
C ILE A 65 7.84 -2.12 6.07
N PHE A 66 8.48 -1.67 5.00
CA PHE A 66 8.71 -2.52 3.84
C PHE A 66 9.75 -3.62 4.07
N ARG A 67 10.70 -3.45 5.01
CA ARG A 67 11.51 -4.57 5.51
C ARG A 67 10.65 -5.66 6.11
N LYS A 68 9.76 -5.31 7.06
CA LYS A 68 8.85 -6.30 7.66
C LYS A 68 7.95 -6.97 6.63
N ILE A 69 7.44 -6.22 5.64
CA ILE A 69 6.65 -6.80 4.56
C ILE A 69 7.50 -7.78 3.74
N ARG A 70 8.75 -7.42 3.40
CA ARG A 70 9.69 -8.32 2.72
C ARG A 70 9.94 -9.61 3.49
N ASP A 71 10.25 -9.50 4.78
CA ASP A 71 10.48 -10.67 5.64
C ASP A 71 9.26 -11.61 5.64
N LEU A 72 8.04 -11.06 5.53
CA LEU A 72 6.80 -11.85 5.43
C LEU A 72 6.55 -12.47 4.05
N VAL A 73 7.04 -11.85 2.96
CA VAL A 73 6.78 -12.31 1.58
C VAL A 73 7.88 -13.20 1.03
N GLU A 74 9.04 -13.24 1.68
CA GLU A 74 10.11 -14.20 1.39
C GLU A 74 9.74 -15.64 1.79
N ASP A 75 8.76 -15.82 2.68
CA ASP A 75 8.14 -17.11 2.94
C ASP A 75 7.09 -17.44 1.87
N ASP A 76 7.37 -18.43 1.01
CA ASP A 76 6.44 -18.90 -0.03
C ASP A 76 5.13 -19.47 0.54
N GLY A 77 5.11 -19.88 1.82
CA GLY A 77 3.93 -20.33 2.54
C GLY A 77 3.03 -19.19 3.04
N SER A 78 3.50 -17.94 2.97
CA SER A 78 2.79 -16.76 3.45
C SER A 78 2.07 -16.04 2.32
N LEU A 79 0.82 -15.63 2.55
CA LEU A 79 0.08 -14.70 1.68
C LEU A 79 0.03 -13.31 2.33
N CYS A 80 0.53 -12.29 1.65
CA CYS A 80 0.56 -10.92 2.17
C CYS A 80 -0.39 -10.01 1.40
N PHE A 81 -1.32 -9.39 2.12
CA PHE A 81 -2.12 -8.28 1.64
C PHE A 81 -1.47 -6.96 2.06
N VAL A 82 -1.25 -6.07 1.11
CA VAL A 82 -0.78 -4.70 1.38
C VAL A 82 -1.91 -3.73 1.05
N LEU A 83 -2.51 -3.14 2.08
CA LEU A 83 -3.56 -2.14 1.94
C LEU A 83 -2.95 -0.75 2.08
N ILE A 84 -3.11 0.08 1.04
CA ILE A 84 -2.73 1.49 1.07
C ILE A 84 -3.99 2.33 1.08
N ASP A 85 -4.28 2.96 2.21
CA ASP A 85 -5.47 3.78 2.37
C ASP A 85 -5.22 5.23 1.94
N GLU A 86 -6.25 5.86 1.36
CA GLU A 86 -6.30 7.27 0.98
C GLU A 86 -5.20 7.70 0.00
N VAL A 87 -4.94 6.91 -1.05
CA VAL A 87 -3.80 7.12 -1.97
C VAL A 87 -3.81 8.49 -2.68
N GLU A 88 -4.93 9.20 -2.68
CA GLU A 88 -4.99 10.60 -3.08
C GLU A 88 -4.01 11.50 -2.31
N SER A 89 -3.72 11.18 -1.05
CA SER A 89 -2.77 11.92 -0.22
C SER A 89 -1.35 11.83 -0.78
N LEU A 90 -0.99 10.68 -1.37
CA LEU A 90 0.29 10.50 -2.07
C LEU A 90 0.36 11.38 -3.33
N ALA A 91 -0.74 11.43 -4.08
CA ALA A 91 -0.82 12.24 -5.29
C ALA A 91 -0.77 13.74 -4.97
N ALA A 92 -1.46 14.17 -3.92
CA ALA A 92 -1.44 15.54 -3.42
C ALA A 92 -0.03 15.94 -2.95
N ALA A 93 0.61 15.14 -2.09
CA ALA A 93 1.98 15.40 -1.62
C ALA A 93 2.98 15.51 -2.77
N ARG A 94 2.85 14.65 -3.79
CA ARG A 94 3.69 14.71 -4.99
C ARG A 94 3.46 16.00 -5.79
N LYS A 95 2.21 16.43 -5.97
CA LYS A 95 1.87 17.68 -6.67
C LYS A 95 2.41 18.90 -5.91
N SER A 96 2.17 18.98 -4.60
CA SER A 96 2.63 20.08 -3.73
C SER A 96 4.16 20.22 -3.68
N ALA A 97 4.89 19.12 -3.74
CA ALA A 97 6.35 19.15 -3.80
C ALA A 97 6.87 19.61 -5.18
N LEU A 98 6.17 19.29 -6.28
CA LEU A 98 6.54 19.72 -7.63
C LEU A 98 6.24 21.22 -7.87
N SER A 99 5.23 21.79 -7.19
CA SER A 99 4.91 23.23 -7.26
C SER A 99 5.80 24.12 -6.38
N GLY A 100 6.80 23.55 -5.69
CA GLY A 100 7.73 24.29 -4.84
C GLY A 100 7.15 24.75 -3.49
N SER A 101 5.93 24.34 -3.15
CA SER A 101 5.21 24.71 -1.92
C SER A 101 5.54 23.84 -0.70
N GLU A 102 6.13 22.66 -0.90
CA GLU A 102 6.56 21.74 0.16
C GLU A 102 8.03 21.30 0.01
N PRO A 103 8.71 20.94 1.11
CA PRO A 103 10.10 20.52 1.09
C PRO A 103 10.31 19.24 0.27
N SER A 104 11.46 19.20 -0.42
CA SER A 104 11.94 18.06 -1.23
C SER A 104 11.87 16.68 -0.55
N ASP A 105 11.77 16.63 0.78
CA ASP A 105 11.66 15.41 1.56
C ASP A 105 10.33 14.68 1.36
N ALA A 106 9.21 15.39 1.22
CA ALA A 106 7.91 14.75 0.95
C ALA A 106 7.97 13.96 -0.38
N LEU A 107 8.58 14.56 -1.41
CA LEU A 107 8.78 13.90 -2.71
C LEU A 107 9.70 12.67 -2.60
N ARG A 108 10.78 12.75 -1.82
CA ARG A 108 11.68 11.60 -1.57
C ARG A 108 10.92 10.44 -0.93
N VAL A 109 10.03 10.73 0.02
CA VAL A 109 9.22 9.72 0.72
C VAL A 109 8.21 9.08 -0.20
N VAL A 110 7.49 9.88 -1.00
CA VAL A 110 6.57 9.37 -2.02
C VAL A 110 7.31 8.43 -2.97
N ASN A 111 8.45 8.87 -3.50
CA ASN A 111 9.24 8.05 -4.42
C ASN A 111 9.77 6.78 -3.76
N ALA A 112 10.23 6.85 -2.51
CA ALA A 112 10.67 5.68 -1.76
C ALA A 112 9.51 4.68 -1.57
N LEU A 113 8.32 5.14 -1.17
CA LEU A 113 7.14 4.29 -1.02
C LEU A 113 6.75 3.63 -2.34
N LEU A 114 6.67 4.39 -3.44
CA LEU A 114 6.36 3.85 -4.77
C LEU A 114 7.38 2.80 -5.22
N THR A 115 8.68 3.08 -5.02
CA THR A 115 9.77 2.13 -5.33
C THR A 115 9.63 0.84 -4.53
N GLN A 116 9.29 0.93 -3.24
CA GLN A 116 9.09 -0.25 -2.41
C GLN A 116 7.86 -1.05 -2.84
N LEU A 117 6.75 -0.40 -3.21
CA LEU A 117 5.56 -1.09 -3.74
C LEU A 117 5.85 -1.81 -5.06
N ASP A 118 6.59 -1.17 -5.96
CA ASP A 118 6.98 -1.80 -7.23
C ASP A 118 7.87 -3.02 -6.98
N SER A 119 8.76 -2.95 -5.97
CA SER A 119 9.58 -4.09 -5.57
C SER A 119 8.77 -5.29 -5.07
N LEU A 120 7.57 -5.07 -4.53
CA LEU A 120 6.70 -6.14 -4.07
C LEU A 120 6.02 -6.91 -5.22
N ARG A 121 5.94 -6.33 -6.42
CA ARG A 121 5.27 -6.96 -7.57
C ARG A 121 5.96 -8.24 -8.05
N ARG A 122 7.25 -8.42 -7.71
CA ARG A 122 8.00 -9.65 -8.04
C ARG A 122 7.59 -10.86 -7.22
N TYR A 123 6.91 -10.64 -6.09
CA TYR A 123 6.50 -11.70 -5.18
C TYR A 123 5.11 -12.23 -5.56
N PRO A 124 4.99 -13.52 -5.94
CA PRO A 124 3.73 -14.12 -6.40
C PRO A 124 2.77 -14.45 -5.24
N ASN A 125 3.05 -14.00 -4.03
CA ASN A 125 2.26 -14.15 -2.82
C ASN A 125 1.87 -12.78 -2.23
N VAL A 126 1.99 -11.71 -3.01
CA VAL A 126 1.55 -10.36 -2.62
C VAL A 126 0.30 -9.95 -3.39
N PHE A 127 -0.66 -9.36 -2.67
CA PHE A 127 -1.83 -8.70 -3.24
C PHE A 127 -1.92 -7.27 -2.70
N VAL A 128 -1.81 -6.27 -3.58
CA VAL A 128 -1.86 -4.86 -3.21
C VAL A 128 -3.27 -4.33 -3.41
N MET A 129 -3.85 -3.75 -2.36
CA MET A 129 -5.14 -3.08 -2.38
C MET A 129 -4.92 -1.60 -2.09
N THR A 130 -5.57 -0.73 -2.85
CA THR A 130 -5.50 0.71 -2.66
C THR A 130 -6.90 1.29 -2.63
N THR A 131 -7.11 2.32 -1.82
CA THR A 131 -8.38 3.04 -1.74
C THR A 131 -8.17 4.52 -2.03
N SER A 132 -9.16 5.16 -2.66
CA SER A 132 -9.16 6.60 -2.93
C SER A 132 -10.52 7.23 -2.68
N ASN A 133 -10.56 8.43 -2.10
CA ASN A 133 -11.79 9.22 -2.00
C ASN A 133 -12.05 10.14 -3.21
N ILE A 134 -11.11 10.21 -4.16
CA ILE A 134 -11.32 10.98 -5.40
C ILE A 134 -12.34 10.24 -6.26
N THR A 135 -13.39 10.96 -6.65
CA THR A 135 -14.50 10.45 -7.48
C THR A 135 -14.36 10.85 -8.94
N GLU A 136 -13.49 11.81 -9.27
CA GLU A 136 -13.18 12.23 -10.64
C GLU A 136 -12.08 11.34 -11.24
N ALA A 137 -12.34 10.80 -12.43
CA ALA A 137 -11.42 10.01 -13.23
C ALA A 137 -10.66 10.88 -14.23
#